data_AF-A0A1F3V4F3-F1
#
_entry.id   AF-A0A1F3V4F3-F1
#
_cell.length_a   1.000
_cell.length_b   1.000
_cell.length_c   1.000
_cell.angle_alpha   90.00
_cell.angle_beta   90.00
_cell.angle_gamma   90.00
#
_symmetry.space_group_name_H-M   'P 1'
#
loop_
_entity.id
_entity.type
_entity.pdbx_description
1 polymer ?
#
loop_
_entity_poly.entity_id
_entity_poly.type
_entity_poly.pdbx_seq_one_letter_code
_entity_poly.pdbx_strand_id
1 'polypeptide(L)'
;MKKLMVLISLIVFSQNALCETDVVKILQNIVDQSKFLFESGVYEQDKPRIFVLIKSTETSLAKYKAQPIGMNTLNALLDTYSRFKISKRYFDFVRTTFNEVAIDSLYTNVSDLSTALELDESPFLQLIYINLKQISEQFTILTKSSVVSEGLRIDIQEIMPALGTAIAYAKANGDVPSTYAQAEIIYNLINKIEDDLTQELSQSQSLMINYMEIMGVHQFIGSLIEQGREN
;
A
#
# COMPACT_ATOMS: atom_id res chain seq x y z
N MET A 1 -31.68 -13.45 -4.74
CA MET A 1 -30.88 -13.92 -5.89
C MET A 1 -29.40 -13.50 -5.84
N LYS A 2 -29.04 -12.21 -5.71
CA LYS A 2 -27.62 -11.77 -5.67
C LYS A 2 -26.75 -12.42 -4.57
N LYS A 3 -27.32 -12.64 -3.37
CA LYS A 3 -26.62 -13.32 -2.25
C LYS A 3 -26.37 -14.82 -2.49
N LEU A 4 -27.19 -15.46 -3.33
CA LEU A 4 -27.06 -16.88 -3.68
C LEU A 4 -26.00 -17.06 -4.78
N MET A 5 -25.88 -16.10 -5.71
CA MET A 5 -24.80 -16.09 -6.71
C MET A 5 -23.43 -15.92 -6.05
N VAL A 6 -23.25 -15.03 -5.08
CA VAL A 6 -21.98 -14.89 -4.33
C VAL A 6 -21.60 -16.19 -3.60
N LEU A 7 -22.60 -16.90 -3.04
CA LEU A 7 -22.37 -18.17 -2.37
C LEU A 7 -22.00 -19.29 -3.34
N ILE A 8 -22.61 -19.32 -4.53
CA ILE A 8 -22.28 -20.29 -5.59
C ILE A 8 -20.93 -19.96 -6.23
N SER A 9 -20.56 -18.68 -6.38
CA SER A 9 -19.19 -18.27 -6.73
C SER A 9 -18.20 -18.87 -5.73
N LEU A 10 -18.43 -18.67 -4.42
CA LEU A 10 -17.62 -19.20 -3.32
C LEU A 10 -17.54 -20.73 -3.28
N ILE A 11 -18.56 -21.44 -3.75
CA ILE A 11 -18.57 -22.91 -3.83
C ILE A 11 -17.87 -23.40 -5.11
N VAL A 12 -17.92 -22.67 -6.22
CA VAL A 12 -17.15 -23.00 -7.44
C VAL A 12 -15.65 -22.69 -7.24
N PHE A 13 -15.30 -21.69 -6.42
CA PHE A 13 -13.93 -21.45 -5.93
C PHE A 13 -13.35 -22.62 -5.10
N SER A 14 -14.15 -23.59 -4.67
CA SER A 14 -13.67 -24.75 -3.91
C SER A 14 -13.16 -25.91 -4.78
N GLN A 15 -13.35 -25.87 -6.11
CA GLN A 15 -12.93 -26.97 -7.00
C GLN A 15 -11.59 -26.75 -7.70
N ASN A 16 -11.10 -25.51 -7.75
CA ASN A 16 -9.68 -25.26 -7.91
C ASN A 16 -9.11 -25.08 -6.51
N ALA A 17 -8.79 -26.20 -5.86
CA ALA A 17 -7.84 -26.18 -4.77
C ALA A 17 -6.49 -25.67 -5.33
N LEU A 18 -6.38 -24.35 -5.48
CA LEU A 18 -5.11 -23.64 -5.39
C LEU A 18 -4.43 -24.22 -4.17
N CYS A 19 -3.36 -24.96 -4.41
CA CYS A 19 -2.69 -25.70 -3.36
C CYS A 19 -2.34 -24.68 -2.28
N GLU A 20 -2.88 -24.81 -1.08
CA GLU A 20 -2.61 -23.94 0.07
C GLU A 20 -1.09 -23.73 0.28
N THR A 21 -0.32 -24.73 -0.17
CA THR A 21 1.13 -24.77 -0.30
C THR A 21 1.74 -23.68 -1.19
N ASP A 22 1.08 -23.25 -2.26
CA ASP A 22 1.63 -22.32 -3.27
C ASP A 22 1.59 -20.87 -2.79
N VAL A 23 0.46 -20.39 -2.23
CA VAL A 23 0.37 -19.01 -1.72
C VAL A 23 1.29 -18.78 -0.52
N VAL A 24 1.35 -19.73 0.41
CA VAL A 24 2.27 -19.66 1.55
C VAL A 24 3.72 -19.59 1.08
N LYS A 25 4.10 -20.42 0.10
CA LYS A 25 5.44 -20.43 -0.47
C LYS A 25 5.77 -19.13 -1.21
N ILE A 26 4.83 -18.61 -2.00
CA ILE A 26 4.98 -17.33 -2.70
C ILE A 26 5.20 -16.18 -1.70
N LEU A 27 4.38 -16.09 -0.66
CA LEU A 27 4.53 -15.07 0.38
C LEU A 27 5.86 -15.21 1.14
N GLN A 28 6.28 -16.44 1.44
CA GLN A 28 7.56 -16.70 2.07
C GLN A 28 8.72 -16.24 1.18
N ASN A 29 8.68 -16.55 -0.12
CA ASN A 29 9.69 -16.08 -1.08
C ASN A 29 9.74 -14.55 -1.13
N ILE A 30 8.59 -13.86 -1.12
CA ILE A 30 8.55 -12.39 -1.11
C ILE A 30 9.22 -11.85 0.17
N VAL A 31 8.96 -12.45 1.33
CA VAL A 31 9.63 -12.07 2.60
C VAL A 31 11.13 -12.27 2.49
N ASP A 32 11.58 -13.43 2.00
CA ASP A 32 12.99 -13.80 1.96
C ASP A 32 13.79 -12.90 1.01
N GLN A 33 13.26 -12.62 -0.19
CA GLN A 33 13.89 -11.70 -1.13
C GLN A 33 13.90 -10.27 -0.59
N SER A 34 12.83 -9.84 0.06
CA SER A 34 12.79 -8.51 0.69
C SER A 34 13.81 -8.41 1.84
N LYS A 35 13.99 -9.46 2.65
CA LYS A 35 15.02 -9.50 3.70
C LYS A 35 16.43 -9.43 3.13
N PHE A 36 16.70 -10.19 2.06
CA PHE A 36 17.98 -10.08 1.35
C PHE A 36 18.25 -8.64 0.89
N LEU A 37 17.26 -8.00 0.24
CA LEU A 37 17.39 -6.62 -0.21
C LEU A 37 17.65 -5.67 0.97
N PHE A 38 16.92 -5.85 2.08
CA PHE A 38 17.08 -5.04 3.28
C PHE A 38 18.46 -5.21 3.94
N GLU A 39 18.95 -6.44 4.05
CA GLU A 39 20.19 -6.73 4.79
C GLU A 39 21.43 -6.34 3.99
N SER A 40 21.39 -6.55 2.67
CA SER A 40 22.59 -6.48 1.83
C SER A 40 22.37 -5.96 0.41
N GLY A 41 21.14 -5.95 -0.09
CA GLY A 41 20.86 -5.63 -1.50
C GLY A 41 20.68 -4.15 -1.83
N VAL A 42 20.47 -3.27 -0.84
CA VAL A 42 20.33 -1.81 -1.07
C VAL A 42 21.09 -0.99 -0.03
N TYR A 43 21.24 0.30 -0.29
CA TYR A 43 21.84 1.27 0.64
C TYR A 43 20.95 1.53 1.87
N GLU A 44 21.50 2.09 2.95
CA GLU A 44 20.74 2.31 4.20
C GLU A 44 19.50 3.20 4.02
N GLN A 45 19.60 4.24 3.19
CA GLN A 45 18.50 5.17 2.89
C GLN A 45 17.28 4.51 2.22
N ASP A 46 17.50 3.34 1.61
CA ASP A 46 16.58 2.58 0.78
C ASP A 46 15.85 1.49 1.62
N LYS A 47 16.41 1.13 2.77
CA LYS A 47 15.90 0.09 3.67
C LYS A 47 14.50 0.33 4.24
N PRO A 48 14.06 1.56 4.60
CA PRO A 48 12.73 1.78 5.17
C PRO A 48 11.60 1.27 4.27
N ARG A 49 11.74 1.44 2.95
CA ARG A 49 10.73 0.99 1.98
C ARG A 49 10.62 -0.54 1.93
N ILE A 50 11.77 -1.21 2.00
CA ILE A 50 11.84 -2.67 2.00
C ILE A 50 11.32 -3.23 3.32
N PHE A 51 11.61 -2.58 4.44
CA PHE A 51 11.07 -2.96 5.75
C PHE A 51 9.55 -2.97 5.77
N VAL A 52 8.91 -1.95 5.19
CA VAL A 52 7.46 -1.89 5.06
C VAL A 52 6.92 -3.08 4.27
N LEU A 53 7.57 -3.44 3.16
CA LEU A 53 7.18 -4.60 2.36
C LEU A 53 7.37 -5.93 3.11
N ILE A 54 8.46 -6.07 3.87
CA ILE A 54 8.69 -7.24 4.74
C ILE A 54 7.52 -7.37 5.72
N LYS A 55 7.17 -6.28 6.43
CA LYS A 55 6.14 -6.33 7.47
C LYS A 55 4.73 -6.60 6.93
N SER A 56 4.37 -6.01 5.79
CA SER A 56 3.08 -6.30 5.16
C SER A 56 3.00 -7.77 4.73
N THR A 57 4.08 -8.29 4.14
CA THR A 57 4.13 -9.67 3.65
C THR A 57 4.14 -10.68 4.80
N GLU A 58 4.89 -10.42 5.88
CA GLU A 58 4.87 -11.24 7.11
C GLU A 58 3.46 -11.28 7.73
N THR A 59 2.76 -10.15 7.73
CA THR A 59 1.37 -10.05 8.24
C THR A 59 0.42 -10.88 7.38
N SER A 60 0.53 -10.78 6.05
CA SER A 60 -0.26 -11.59 5.11
C SER A 60 0.01 -13.08 5.27
N LEU A 61 1.28 -13.47 5.38
CA LEU A 61 1.70 -14.85 5.60
C LEU A 61 1.11 -15.42 6.89
N ALA A 62 1.21 -14.67 8.00
CA ALA A 62 0.68 -15.10 9.29
C ALA A 62 -0.85 -15.26 9.24
N LYS A 63 -1.57 -14.30 8.64
CA LYS A 63 -3.03 -14.36 8.50
C LYS A 63 -3.46 -15.50 7.58
N TYR A 64 -2.76 -15.72 6.47
CA TYR A 64 -3.07 -16.79 5.53
C TYR A 64 -2.86 -18.18 6.17
N LYS A 65 -1.76 -18.38 6.91
CA LYS A 65 -1.52 -19.62 7.67
C LYS A 65 -2.57 -19.87 8.75
N ALA A 66 -3.07 -18.82 9.40
CA ALA A 66 -4.08 -18.96 10.44
C ALA A 66 -5.48 -19.22 9.87
N GLN A 67 -5.84 -18.53 8.78
CA GLN A 67 -7.12 -18.65 8.10
C GLN A 67 -6.99 -18.26 6.62
N PRO A 68 -6.82 -19.22 5.70
CA PRO A 68 -6.66 -18.93 4.27
C PRO A 68 -7.90 -18.25 3.66
N ILE A 69 -9.09 -18.65 4.12
CA ILE A 69 -10.38 -18.15 3.62
C ILE A 69 -10.99 -17.24 4.70
N GLY A 70 -10.67 -15.95 4.61
CA GLY A 70 -11.18 -14.93 5.52
C GLY A 70 -10.97 -13.50 4.98
N MET A 71 -11.94 -12.61 5.25
CA MET A 71 -11.89 -11.21 4.79
C MET A 71 -10.64 -10.47 5.30
N ASN A 72 -10.21 -10.78 6.53
CA ASN A 72 -9.01 -10.18 7.13
C ASN A 72 -7.72 -10.62 6.44
N THR A 73 -7.69 -11.84 5.92
CA THR A 73 -6.57 -12.40 5.14
C THR A 73 -6.54 -11.77 3.76
N LEU A 74 -7.70 -11.69 3.10
CA LEU A 74 -7.83 -11.02 1.80
C LEU A 74 -7.37 -9.57 1.85
N ASN A 75 -7.78 -8.81 2.86
CA ASN A 75 -7.35 -7.42 3.05
C ASN A 75 -5.83 -7.29 3.23
N ALA A 76 -5.20 -8.22 3.95
CA ALA A 76 -3.76 -8.22 4.14
C ALA A 76 -3.01 -8.52 2.83
N LEU A 77 -3.49 -9.52 2.09
CA LEU A 77 -2.95 -9.87 0.77
C LEU A 77 -3.04 -8.70 -0.21
N LEU A 78 -4.19 -8.01 -0.26
CA LEU A 78 -4.39 -6.83 -1.08
C LEU A 78 -3.47 -5.66 -0.67
N ASP A 79 -3.28 -5.44 0.64
CA ASP A 79 -2.35 -4.44 1.16
C ASP A 79 -0.90 -4.76 0.75
N THR A 80 -0.47 -6.02 0.88
CA THR A 80 0.86 -6.48 0.46
C THR A 80 1.07 -6.30 -1.04
N TYR A 81 0.09 -6.70 -1.84
CA TYR A 81 0.13 -6.56 -3.29
C TYR A 81 0.21 -5.08 -3.70
N SER A 82 -0.59 -4.23 -3.07
CA SER A 82 -0.60 -2.78 -3.32
C SER A 82 0.76 -2.18 -2.95
N ARG A 83 1.27 -2.44 -1.75
CA ARG A 83 2.60 -1.96 -1.30
C ARG A 83 3.71 -2.42 -2.23
N PHE A 84 3.62 -3.62 -2.78
CA PHE A 84 4.58 -4.11 -3.76
C PHE A 84 4.50 -3.39 -5.10
N LYS A 85 3.31 -3.24 -5.67
CA LYS A 85 3.10 -2.48 -6.92
C LYS A 85 3.64 -1.06 -6.80
N ILE A 86 3.43 -0.44 -5.64
CA ILE A 86 3.99 0.87 -5.31
C ILE A 86 5.52 0.82 -5.29
N SER A 87 6.09 -0.21 -4.66
CA SER A 87 7.55 -0.39 -4.58
C SER A 87 8.20 -0.77 -5.92
N LYS A 88 7.43 -1.11 -6.98
CA LYS A 88 8.00 -1.53 -8.27
C LYS A 88 8.92 -0.49 -8.89
N ARG A 89 8.47 0.76 -9.00
CA ARG A 89 9.28 1.88 -9.53
C ARG A 89 10.50 2.18 -8.68
N TYR A 90 10.35 2.05 -7.37
CA TYR A 90 11.46 2.17 -6.43
C TYR A 90 12.50 1.07 -6.66
N PHE A 91 12.07 -0.17 -6.86
CA PHE A 91 12.96 -1.29 -7.19
C PHE A 91 13.67 -1.08 -8.54
N ASP A 92 12.99 -0.52 -9.55
CA ASP A 92 13.64 -0.16 -10.82
C ASP A 92 14.75 0.90 -10.62
N PHE A 93 14.58 1.82 -9.67
CA PHE A 93 15.56 2.86 -9.35
C PHE A 93 16.77 2.33 -8.57
N VAL A 94 16.56 1.52 -7.53
CA VAL A 94 17.65 0.95 -6.71
C VAL A 94 18.26 -0.31 -7.31
N ARG A 95 17.83 -0.68 -8.52
CA ARG A 95 18.29 -1.85 -9.25
C ARG A 95 19.78 -1.72 -9.58
N THR A 96 20.52 -2.77 -9.25
CA THR A 96 21.93 -2.94 -9.57
C THR A 96 22.16 -4.38 -10.05
N THR A 97 23.27 -4.63 -10.71
CA THR A 97 23.67 -6.00 -11.08
C THR A 97 23.79 -6.93 -9.87
N PHE A 98 24.01 -6.40 -8.66
CA PHE A 98 24.08 -7.20 -7.43
C PHE A 98 22.70 -7.69 -6.95
N ASN A 99 21.65 -6.89 -7.15
CA ASN A 99 20.33 -7.13 -6.56
C ASN A 99 19.24 -7.45 -7.61
N GLU A 100 19.54 -7.40 -8.90
CA GLU A 100 18.57 -7.57 -9.99
C GLU A 100 17.82 -8.90 -9.91
N VAL A 101 18.52 -9.99 -9.58
CA VAL A 101 17.91 -11.34 -9.45
C VAL A 101 16.86 -11.38 -8.35
N ALA A 102 17.13 -10.72 -7.21
CA ALA A 102 16.18 -10.66 -6.10
C ALA A 102 14.96 -9.80 -6.47
N ILE A 103 15.17 -8.70 -7.20
CA ILE A 103 14.10 -7.84 -7.69
C ILE A 103 13.23 -8.56 -8.74
N ASP A 104 13.85 -9.27 -9.69
CA ASP A 104 13.12 -10.06 -10.68
C ASP A 104 12.34 -11.19 -10.02
N SER A 105 12.94 -11.88 -9.04
CA SER A 105 12.24 -12.89 -8.24
C SER A 105 11.05 -12.30 -7.49
N LEU A 106 11.19 -11.09 -6.93
CA LEU A 106 10.09 -10.37 -6.31
C LEU A 106 8.96 -10.07 -7.31
N TYR A 107 9.29 -9.59 -8.52
CA TYR A 107 8.29 -9.34 -9.57
C TYR A 107 7.54 -10.62 -9.97
N THR A 108 8.27 -11.72 -10.17
CA THR A 108 7.66 -13.02 -10.49
C THR A 108 6.74 -13.49 -9.36
N ASN A 109 7.22 -13.54 -8.12
CA ASN A 109 6.41 -14.03 -7.00
C ASN A 109 5.14 -13.19 -6.79
N VAL A 110 5.19 -11.88 -7.01
CA VAL A 110 3.97 -11.04 -6.88
C VAL A 110 3.02 -11.21 -8.07
N SER A 111 3.56 -11.45 -9.27
CA SER A 111 2.73 -11.87 -10.41
C SER A 111 2.03 -13.20 -10.11
N ASP A 112 2.77 -14.19 -9.60
CA ASP A 112 2.24 -15.49 -9.22
C ASP A 112 1.19 -15.37 -8.11
N LEU A 113 1.41 -14.47 -7.14
CA LEU A 113 0.42 -14.14 -6.12
C LEU A 113 -0.87 -13.56 -6.74
N SER A 114 -0.74 -12.67 -7.72
CA SER A 114 -1.87 -12.09 -8.46
C SER A 114 -2.70 -13.17 -9.13
N THR A 115 -2.03 -14.08 -9.84
CA THR A 115 -2.64 -15.18 -10.58
C THR A 115 -3.27 -16.19 -9.63
N ALA A 116 -2.55 -16.58 -8.56
CA ALA A 116 -3.03 -17.53 -7.57
C ALA A 116 -4.24 -17.03 -6.78
N LEU A 117 -4.40 -15.71 -6.64
CA LEU A 117 -5.55 -15.12 -5.97
C LEU A 117 -6.68 -14.74 -6.92
N GLU A 118 -6.53 -15.03 -8.22
CA GLU A 118 -7.44 -14.59 -9.29
C GLU A 118 -7.82 -13.11 -9.13
N LEU A 119 -6.83 -12.28 -8.75
CA LEU A 119 -7.01 -10.84 -8.64
C LEU A 119 -7.17 -10.28 -10.06
N ASP A 120 -8.40 -10.23 -10.53
CA ASP A 120 -8.80 -9.48 -11.73
C ASP A 120 -8.45 -8.00 -11.53
N GLU A 121 -8.25 -7.24 -12.60
CA GLU A 121 -7.83 -5.83 -12.54
C GLU A 121 -8.90 -4.87 -11.93
N SER A 122 -10.00 -5.40 -11.39
CA SER A 122 -11.10 -4.63 -10.79
C SER A 122 -10.78 -3.88 -9.47
N PRO A 123 -9.95 -4.37 -8.51
CA PRO A 123 -9.53 -3.58 -7.35
C PRO A 123 -8.73 -2.33 -7.73
N PHE A 124 -8.19 -2.30 -8.95
CA PHE A 124 -7.33 -1.25 -9.49
C PHE A 124 -8.12 -0.13 -10.19
N LEU A 125 -9.46 -0.20 -10.17
CA LEU A 125 -10.31 0.95 -10.50
C LEU A 125 -10.53 1.87 -9.29
N GLN A 126 -9.99 1.55 -8.10
CA GLN A 126 -10.16 2.35 -6.88
C GLN A 126 -8.88 2.54 -6.05
N LEU A 127 -7.70 2.46 -6.67
CA LEU A 127 -6.40 2.73 -6.02
C LEU A 127 -6.37 4.09 -5.34
N ILE A 128 -6.85 5.15 -6.00
CA ILE A 128 -6.85 6.49 -5.40
C ILE A 128 -7.75 6.52 -4.16
N TYR A 129 -8.92 5.86 -4.21
CA TYR A 129 -9.81 5.75 -3.05
C TYR A 129 -9.13 5.04 -1.86
N ILE A 130 -8.50 3.90 -2.12
CA ILE A 130 -7.81 3.11 -1.08
C ILE A 130 -6.68 3.93 -0.44
N ASN A 131 -5.87 4.59 -1.26
CA ASN A 131 -4.73 5.38 -0.79
C ASN A 131 -5.16 6.61 0.02
N LEU A 132 -6.15 7.38 -0.45
CA LEU A 132 -6.66 8.54 0.29
C LEU A 132 -7.30 8.12 1.63
N LYS A 133 -7.95 6.96 1.69
CA LYS A 133 -8.49 6.41 2.93
C LYS A 133 -7.38 6.09 3.94
N GLN A 134 -6.27 5.50 3.49
CA GLN A 134 -5.11 5.24 4.35
C GLN A 134 -4.51 6.54 4.92
N ILE A 135 -4.36 7.58 4.08
CA ILE A 135 -3.90 8.90 4.56
C ILE A 135 -4.85 9.42 5.66
N SER A 136 -6.17 9.31 5.46
CA SER A 136 -7.16 9.77 6.44
C SER A 136 -7.08 9.03 7.78
N GLU A 137 -6.86 7.71 7.73
CA GLU A 137 -6.66 6.90 8.93
C GLU A 137 -5.40 7.31 9.68
N GLN A 138 -4.30 7.54 8.97
CA GLN A 138 -3.04 7.96 9.59
C GLN A 138 -3.10 9.38 10.17
N PHE A 139 -3.73 10.33 9.47
CA PHE A 139 -4.01 11.67 10.01
C PHE A 139 -4.92 11.63 11.25
N THR A 140 -5.89 10.71 11.30
CA THR A 140 -6.71 10.51 12.50
C THR A 140 -5.89 9.99 13.68
N ILE A 141 -4.86 9.18 13.44
CA ILE A 141 -3.94 8.72 14.49
C ILE A 141 -3.05 9.89 14.96
N LEU A 142 -2.48 10.66 14.03
CA LEU A 142 -1.62 11.81 14.35
C LEU A 142 -2.37 12.88 15.18
N THR A 143 -3.61 13.23 14.81
CA THR A 143 -4.40 14.24 15.53
C THR A 143 -4.73 13.88 16.98
N LYS A 144 -4.75 12.58 17.30
CA LYS A 144 -4.98 12.07 18.66
C LYS A 144 -3.70 11.93 19.48
N SER A 145 -2.53 12.07 18.86
CA SER A 145 -1.24 11.92 19.53
C SER A 145 -0.94 13.08 20.45
N SER A 146 -0.45 12.81 21.66
CA SER A 146 0.01 13.86 22.58
C SER A 146 1.34 14.50 22.16
N VAL A 147 2.07 13.88 21.23
CA VAL A 147 3.39 14.35 20.75
C VAL A 147 3.26 15.44 19.68
N VAL A 148 2.15 15.44 18.94
CA VAL A 148 1.89 16.43 17.87
C VAL A 148 1.47 17.76 18.49
N SER A 149 2.06 18.86 18.04
CA SER A 149 1.71 20.20 18.51
C SER A 149 0.27 20.57 18.15
N GLU A 150 -0.31 21.54 18.87
CA GLU A 150 -1.66 22.00 18.55
C GLU A 150 -1.74 22.65 17.16
N GLY A 151 -0.67 23.34 16.73
CA GLY A 151 -0.58 23.93 15.40
C GLY A 151 -0.69 22.87 14.31
N LEU A 152 0.18 21.85 14.35
CA LEU A 152 0.17 20.77 13.37
C LEU A 152 -1.14 19.95 13.41
N ARG A 153 -1.78 19.81 14.57
CA ARG A 153 -3.13 19.21 14.64
C ARG A 153 -4.17 20.03 13.91
N ILE A 154 -4.16 21.35 14.09
CA ILE A 154 -5.07 22.26 13.38
C ILE A 154 -4.84 22.14 11.89
N ASP A 155 -3.58 22.19 11.44
CA ASP A 155 -3.26 22.08 10.02
C ASP A 155 -3.74 20.74 9.44
N ILE A 156 -3.50 19.61 10.13
CA ILE A 156 -4.04 18.30 9.71
C ILE A 156 -5.56 18.33 9.67
N GLN A 157 -6.23 18.91 10.67
CA GLN A 157 -7.69 19.02 10.71
C GLN A 157 -8.24 19.89 9.58
N GLU A 158 -7.52 20.90 9.11
CA GLU A 158 -7.90 21.71 7.95
C GLU A 158 -7.82 20.92 6.63
N ILE A 159 -6.91 19.94 6.54
CA ILE A 159 -6.80 19.04 5.36
C ILE A 159 -7.94 18.01 5.32
N MET A 160 -8.40 17.54 6.49
CA MET A 160 -9.36 16.43 6.60
C MET A 160 -10.67 16.61 5.81
N PRO A 161 -11.31 17.80 5.74
CA PRO A 161 -12.48 18.04 4.90
C PRO A 161 -12.21 17.86 3.40
N ALA A 162 -11.10 18.38 2.89
CA ALA A 162 -10.70 18.21 1.50
C ALA A 162 -10.44 16.73 1.21
N LEU A 163 -9.74 16.04 2.12
CA LEU A 163 -9.47 14.62 2.04
C LEU A 163 -10.76 13.78 2.00
N GLY A 164 -11.74 14.10 2.86
CA GLY A 164 -13.05 13.46 2.84
C GLY A 164 -13.79 13.62 1.51
N THR A 165 -13.70 14.81 0.91
CA THR A 165 -14.26 15.10 -0.43
C THR A 165 -13.58 14.26 -1.51
N ALA A 166 -12.25 14.21 -1.51
CA ALA A 166 -11.48 13.44 -2.48
C ALA A 166 -11.74 11.93 -2.36
N ILE A 167 -11.86 11.40 -1.13
CA ILE A 167 -12.24 10.00 -0.87
C ILE A 167 -13.62 9.70 -1.44
N ALA A 168 -14.61 10.54 -1.16
CA ALA A 168 -15.97 10.34 -1.66
C ALA A 168 -16.03 10.37 -3.19
N TYR A 169 -15.28 11.29 -3.81
CA TYR A 169 -15.16 11.40 -5.26
C TYR A 169 -14.50 10.16 -5.87
N ALA A 170 -13.35 9.74 -5.34
CA ALA A 170 -12.62 8.57 -5.83
C ALA A 170 -13.45 7.28 -5.70
N LYS A 171 -14.21 7.14 -4.61
CA LYS A 171 -15.11 6.00 -4.41
C LYS A 171 -16.22 5.93 -5.46
N ALA A 172 -16.75 7.09 -5.87
CA ALA A 172 -17.87 7.17 -6.81
C ALA A 172 -17.42 7.02 -8.28
N ASN A 173 -16.26 7.55 -8.62
CA ASN A 173 -15.80 7.68 -10.01
C ASN A 173 -14.68 6.71 -10.38
N GLY A 174 -14.04 6.06 -9.40
CA GLY A 174 -12.86 5.24 -9.61
C GLY A 174 -11.63 6.04 -10.05
N ASP A 175 -10.64 5.36 -10.62
CA ASP A 175 -9.34 5.92 -10.99
C ASP A 175 -9.35 6.59 -12.38
N VAL A 176 -10.11 7.67 -12.49
CA VAL A 176 -10.23 8.51 -13.70
C VAL A 176 -9.41 9.80 -13.58
N PRO A 177 -9.04 10.48 -14.68
CA PRO A 177 -8.23 11.71 -14.65
C PRO A 177 -8.72 12.78 -13.66
N SER A 178 -10.03 12.95 -13.52
CA SER A 178 -10.61 13.89 -12.56
C SER A 178 -10.39 13.47 -11.10
N THR A 179 -10.34 12.17 -10.80
CA THR A 179 -10.01 11.64 -9.47
C THR A 179 -8.55 11.92 -9.12
N TYR A 180 -7.64 11.77 -10.10
CA TYR A 180 -6.23 12.15 -9.96
C TYR A 180 -6.06 13.64 -9.66
N ALA A 181 -6.80 14.51 -10.36
CA ALA A 181 -6.78 15.95 -10.08
C ALA A 181 -7.27 16.30 -8.66
N GLN A 182 -8.26 15.57 -8.13
CA GLN A 182 -8.71 15.76 -6.74
C GLN A 182 -7.64 15.30 -5.74
N ALA A 183 -6.94 14.20 -6.03
CA ALA A 183 -5.84 13.71 -5.18
C ALA A 183 -4.63 14.67 -5.17
N GLU A 184 -4.34 15.34 -6.28
CA GLU A 184 -3.29 16.37 -6.37
C GLU A 184 -3.52 17.54 -5.41
N ILE A 185 -4.78 17.93 -5.18
CA ILE A 185 -5.11 18.97 -4.19
C ILE A 185 -4.70 18.53 -2.79
N ILE A 186 -4.97 17.27 -2.44
CA ILE A 186 -4.58 16.70 -1.14
C ILE A 186 -3.07 16.68 -1.00
N TYR A 187 -2.35 16.26 -2.04
CA TYR A 187 -0.89 16.29 -2.03
C TYR A 187 -0.37 17.70 -1.71
N ASN A 188 -0.81 18.71 -2.47
CA ASN A 188 -0.35 20.08 -2.28
C ASN A 188 -0.62 20.61 -0.87
N LEU A 189 -1.63 20.08 -0.18
CA LEU A 189 -1.88 20.39 1.22
C LEU A 189 -0.92 19.65 2.16
N ILE A 190 -0.66 18.36 1.94
CA ILE A 190 0.31 17.58 2.73
C ILE A 190 1.71 18.17 2.61
N ASN A 191 2.12 18.56 1.40
CA ASN A 191 3.45 19.15 1.14
C ASN A 191 3.68 20.48 1.89
N LYS A 192 2.61 21.19 2.26
CA LYS A 192 2.73 22.44 3.02
C LYS A 192 3.07 22.22 4.49
N ILE A 193 2.78 21.02 5.02
CA ILE A 193 2.97 20.66 6.43
C ILE A 193 4.08 19.62 6.61
N GLU A 194 4.83 19.30 5.55
CA GLU A 194 5.81 18.22 5.52
C GLU A 194 7.01 18.48 6.44
N ASP A 195 7.51 19.72 6.46
CA ASP A 195 8.63 20.12 7.31
C ASP A 195 8.26 19.97 8.80
N ASP A 196 7.07 20.42 9.18
CA ASP A 196 6.56 20.32 10.55
C ASP A 196 6.33 18.86 10.97
N LEU A 197 5.76 18.04 10.09
CA LEU A 197 5.63 16.59 10.30
C LEU A 197 6.99 15.93 10.54
N THR A 198 8.01 16.27 9.74
CA THR A 198 9.35 15.70 9.88
C THR A 198 10.01 16.10 11.20
N GLN A 199 9.91 17.38 11.55
CA GLN A 199 10.54 17.93 12.74
C GLN A 199 9.92 17.37 14.03
N GLU A 200 8.58 17.39 14.13
CA GLU A 200 7.88 17.04 15.36
C GLU A 200 7.84 15.54 15.63
N LEU A 201 7.80 14.71 14.58
CA LEU A 201 7.65 13.26 14.73
C LEU A 201 8.97 12.52 14.93
N SER A 202 10.10 13.22 14.79
CA SER A 202 11.46 12.67 14.94
C SER A 202 11.72 11.95 16.26
N GLN A 203 10.99 12.29 17.32
CA GLN A 203 11.16 11.73 18.65
C GLN A 203 10.28 10.50 18.94
N SER A 204 9.38 10.12 18.02
CA SER A 204 8.47 8.99 18.21
C SER A 204 8.51 8.05 17.01
N GLN A 205 9.18 6.91 17.17
CA GLN A 205 9.36 5.91 16.11
C GLN A 205 8.03 5.44 15.50
N SER A 206 6.99 5.25 16.33
CA SER A 206 5.66 4.82 15.87
C SER A 206 4.99 5.87 14.98
N LEU A 207 5.06 7.15 15.37
CA LEU A 207 4.45 8.23 14.59
C LEU A 207 5.27 8.56 13.35
N MET A 208 6.61 8.43 13.43
CA MET A 208 7.50 8.52 12.28
C MET A 208 7.16 7.45 11.23
N ILE A 209 6.84 6.22 11.65
CA ILE A 209 6.35 5.18 10.74
C ILE A 209 5.04 5.62 10.07
N ASN A 210 4.06 6.11 10.84
CA ASN A 210 2.79 6.58 10.27
C ASN A 210 3.00 7.73 9.26
N TYR A 211 3.91 8.65 9.56
CA TYR A 211 4.28 9.74 8.64
C TYR A 211 4.97 9.22 7.37
N MET A 212 5.94 8.31 7.49
CA MET A 212 6.57 7.68 6.32
C MET A 212 5.56 6.91 5.46
N GLU A 213 4.55 6.30 6.07
CA GLU A 213 3.45 5.68 5.32
C GLU A 213 2.62 6.72 4.57
N ILE A 214 2.27 7.85 5.21
CA ILE A 214 1.59 8.97 4.53
C ILE A 214 2.41 9.45 3.34
N MET A 215 3.71 9.71 3.53
CA MET A 215 4.60 10.20 2.47
C MET A 215 4.80 9.18 1.35
N GLY A 216 4.95 7.90 1.69
CA GLY A 216 5.08 6.83 0.69
C GLY A 216 3.81 6.64 -0.13
N VAL A 217 2.63 6.82 0.48
CA VAL A 217 1.34 6.80 -0.24
C VAL A 217 1.19 8.06 -1.11
N HIS A 218 1.57 9.23 -0.59
CA HIS A 218 1.58 10.47 -1.36
C HIS A 218 2.51 10.33 -2.60
N GLN A 219 3.78 9.98 -2.43
CA GLN A 219 4.75 9.86 -3.54
C GLN A 219 4.24 8.90 -4.62
N PHE A 220 3.56 7.82 -4.22
CA PHE A 220 2.95 6.90 -5.16
C PHE A 220 1.84 7.54 -6.00
N ILE A 221 0.88 8.22 -5.34
CA ILE A 221 -0.19 8.94 -6.03
C ILE A 221 0.41 9.95 -7.01
N GLY A 222 1.41 10.75 -6.59
CA GLY A 222 2.11 11.70 -7.46
C GLY A 222 2.66 11.03 -8.72
N SER A 223 3.30 9.87 -8.54
CA SER A 223 3.86 9.09 -9.64
C SER A 223 2.78 8.57 -10.62
N LEU A 224 1.59 8.21 -10.13
CA LEU A 224 0.48 7.77 -10.99
C LEU A 224 -0.14 8.94 -11.77
N ILE A 225 -0.21 10.13 -11.15
CA ILE A 225 -0.70 11.36 -11.80
C ILE A 225 0.19 11.69 -13.01
N GLU A 226 1.51 11.61 -12.86
CA GLU A 226 2.46 11.87 -13.95
C GLU A 226 2.25 10.91 -15.13
N GLN A 227 2.10 9.61 -14.86
CA GLN A 227 1.82 8.61 -15.90
C GLN A 227 0.48 8.82 -16.59
N GLY A 228 -0.54 9.24 -15.85
CA GLY A 228 -1.86 9.55 -16.41
C GLY A 228 -1.87 10.79 -17.32
N ARG A 229 -0.84 11.64 -17.27
CA ARG A 229 -0.68 12.81 -18.14
C ARG A 229 0.06 12.50 -19.44
N GLU A 230 0.79 11.39 -19.49
CA GLU A 230 1.58 10.96 -20.65
C GLU A 230 0.80 10.07 -21.64
N ASN A 231 -0.39 9.60 -21.25
CA ASN A 231 -1.30 8.75 -22.04
C ASN A 231 -2.55 9.53 -22.48
#